data_AF-A0A2T7WPR7-F1
#
_entry.id   AF-A0A2T7WPR7-F1
#
_cell.length_a   1.000
_cell.length_b   1.000
_cell.length_c   1.000
_cell.angle_alpha   90.00
_cell.angle_beta   90.00
_cell.angle_gamma   90.00
#
_symmetry.space_group_name_H-M   'P 1'
#
loop_
_entity.id
_entity.type
_entity.pdbx_description
1 polymer ?
#
loop_
_entity_poly.entity_id
_entity_poly.type
_entity_poly.pdbx_seq_one_letter_code
_entity_poly.pdbx_strand_id
1 'polypeptide(L)'
;MPHTITANNGTGTTTPAAIEGYNPSRESRNIIYDLLDGSIAVVYVAPRPRSGTLKMLYRNQADAFAAYNLHASPTAFTLSSTDLPAIGMSYVLDGALDIDVDAEMGLWWVSVGFQEV
;
A
#
# COMPACT_ATOMS: atom_id res chain seq x y z
N MET A 1 -5.52 15.43 -10.06
CA MET A 1 -4.73 14.19 -9.91
C MET A 1 -5.36 13.41 -8.77
N PRO A 2 -5.92 12.21 -9.03
CA PRO A 2 -6.79 11.56 -8.07
C PRO A 2 -6.05 10.82 -6.96
N HIS A 3 -4.76 10.54 -7.15
CA HIS A 3 -3.91 9.83 -6.19
C HIS A 3 -2.56 10.53 -6.08
N THR A 4 -2.11 10.78 -4.85
CA THR A 4 -0.82 11.40 -4.55
C THR A 4 -0.14 10.63 -3.44
N ILE A 5 1.11 10.23 -3.68
CA ILE A 5 1.99 9.62 -2.70
C ILE A 5 3.13 10.59 -2.39
N THR A 6 3.35 10.84 -1.13
CA THR A 6 4.37 11.78 -0.65
C THR A 6 5.36 11.06 0.25
N ALA A 7 6.65 11.23 -0.01
CA ALA A 7 7.70 10.76 0.88
C ALA A 7 7.85 11.72 2.08
N ASN A 8 7.73 11.22 3.31
CA ASN A 8 7.68 12.05 4.51
C ASN A 8 9.03 12.71 4.88
N ASN A 9 10.12 12.25 4.28
CA ASN A 9 11.45 12.88 4.39
C ASN A 9 11.67 14.05 3.39
N GLY A 10 10.65 14.42 2.61
CA GLY A 10 10.73 15.52 1.66
C GLY A 10 11.41 15.19 0.32
N THR A 11 11.69 13.91 0.03
CA THR A 11 12.34 13.50 -1.24
C THR A 11 11.46 13.75 -2.47
N GLY A 12 10.15 13.93 -2.27
CA GLY A 12 9.23 14.34 -3.31
C GLY A 12 7.89 13.64 -3.23
N THR A 13 7.16 13.71 -4.35
CA THR A 13 5.83 13.12 -4.52
C THR A 13 5.75 12.39 -5.85
N THR A 14 4.83 11.43 -5.95
CA THR A 14 4.43 10.79 -7.20
C THR A 14 2.92 10.70 -7.30
N THR A 15 2.39 10.76 -8.53
CA THR A 15 0.95 10.83 -8.80
C THR A 15 0.56 9.76 -9.82
N PRO A 16 0.26 8.53 -9.37
CA PRO A 16 -0.14 7.46 -10.28
C PRO A 16 -1.46 7.81 -10.97
N ALA A 17 -1.60 7.31 -12.21
CA ALA A 17 -2.80 7.50 -13.00
C ALA A 17 -3.99 6.70 -12.44
N ALA A 18 -3.72 5.52 -11.88
CA ALA A 18 -4.69 4.67 -11.21
C ALA A 18 -4.02 3.77 -10.17
N ILE A 19 -4.80 3.29 -9.21
CA ILE A 19 -4.41 2.22 -8.28
C ILE A 19 -5.23 0.99 -8.65
N GLU A 20 -4.60 0.02 -9.32
CA GLU A 20 -5.28 -1.14 -9.92
C GLU A 20 -5.28 -2.37 -9.00
N GLY A 21 -4.34 -2.42 -8.06
CA GLY A 21 -4.26 -3.48 -7.07
C GLY A 21 -4.23 -2.88 -5.67
N TYR A 22 -5.37 -2.95 -4.97
CA TYR A 22 -5.48 -2.64 -3.55
C TYR A 22 -6.16 -3.80 -2.83
N ASN A 23 -5.35 -4.71 -2.29
CA ASN A 23 -5.83 -5.88 -1.55
C ASN A 23 -5.25 -5.87 -0.13
N PRO A 24 -5.75 -4.99 0.76
CA PRO A 24 -5.23 -4.90 2.11
C PRO A 24 -5.68 -6.10 2.93
N SER A 25 -4.74 -6.73 3.63
CA SER A 25 -5.05 -7.72 4.66
C SER A 25 -4.82 -7.10 6.04
N ARG A 26 -5.60 -7.54 7.03
CA ARG A 26 -5.36 -7.26 8.45
C ARG A 26 -5.39 -8.58 9.20
N GLU A 27 -4.29 -8.89 9.86
CA GLU A 27 -4.24 -10.06 10.74
C GLU A 27 -5.08 -9.78 12.00
N SER A 28 -6.08 -10.63 12.26
CA SER A 28 -6.82 -10.61 13.52
C SER A 28 -5.87 -10.98 14.66
N ARG A 29 -5.99 -10.28 15.78
CA ARG A 29 -5.28 -10.63 17.02
C ARG A 29 -6.23 -11.12 18.11
N ASN A 30 -7.50 -11.33 17.78
CA ASN A 30 -8.46 -11.88 18.73
C ASN A 30 -8.00 -13.28 19.17
N ILE A 31 -8.07 -13.52 20.47
CA ILE A 31 -7.78 -14.83 21.05
C ILE A 31 -9.14 -15.45 21.40
N ILE A 32 -9.40 -16.63 20.84
CA ILE A 32 -10.66 -17.36 21.00
C ILE A 32 -10.36 -18.59 21.86
N TYR A 33 -11.05 -18.69 22.99
CA TYR A 33 -10.96 -19.81 23.91
C TYR A 33 -12.26 -20.61 23.88
N ASP A 34 -12.14 -21.92 23.65
CA ASP A 34 -13.22 -22.86 23.91
C ASP A 34 -13.21 -23.21 25.40
N LEU A 35 -14.34 -22.98 26.07
CA LEU A 35 -14.51 -23.27 27.49
C LEU A 35 -15.03 -24.68 27.71
N LEU A 36 -14.80 -25.22 28.92
CA LEU A 36 -15.17 -26.59 29.28
C LEU A 36 -16.69 -26.83 29.25
N ASP A 37 -17.51 -25.79 29.34
CA ASP A 37 -18.96 -25.85 29.23
C ASP A 37 -19.45 -25.78 27.76
N GLY A 38 -18.54 -25.72 26.79
CA GLY A 38 -18.84 -25.60 25.36
C GLY A 38 -19.14 -24.17 24.90
N SER A 39 -19.02 -23.18 25.77
CA SER A 39 -19.14 -21.77 25.41
C SER A 39 -17.81 -21.20 24.89
N ILE A 40 -17.87 -20.03 24.24
CA ILE A 40 -16.71 -19.36 23.67
C ILE A 40 -16.41 -18.09 24.48
N ALA A 41 -15.18 -17.97 24.95
CA ALA A 41 -14.64 -16.71 25.46
C ALA A 41 -13.73 -16.06 24.41
N VAL A 42 -13.90 -14.76 24.20
CA VAL A 42 -13.09 -13.99 23.25
C VAL A 42 -12.37 -12.86 23.98
N VAL A 43 -11.05 -12.81 23.81
CA VAL A 43 -10.25 -11.64 24.19
C VAL A 43 -10.04 -10.80 22.95
N TYR A 44 -10.58 -9.58 22.97
CA TYR A 44 -10.47 -8.63 21.87
C TYR A 44 -9.11 -7.95 21.89
N VAL A 45 -8.39 -8.05 20.78
CA VAL A 45 -7.14 -7.32 20.55
C VAL A 45 -7.27 -6.65 19.19
N ALA A 46 -6.95 -5.35 19.12
CA ALA A 46 -7.02 -4.60 17.87
C ALA A 46 -6.25 -5.34 16.76
N PRO A 47 -6.75 -5.43 15.52
CA PRO A 47 -6.03 -6.06 14.42
C PRO A 47 -4.67 -5.40 14.16
N ARG A 48 -3.78 -6.09 13.43
CA ARG A 48 -2.58 -5.41 12.90
C ARG A 48 -2.97 -4.33 11.87
N PRO A 49 -2.13 -3.29 11.69
CA PRO A 49 -2.33 -2.33 10.59
C PRO A 49 -2.34 -3.05 9.22
N ARG A 50 -2.93 -2.43 8.19
CA ARG A 50 -3.04 -3.06 6.87
C ARG A 50 -1.66 -3.39 6.31
N SER A 51 -1.54 -4.53 5.64
CA SER A 51 -0.39 -4.84 4.79
C SER A 51 -0.82 -5.53 3.51
N GLY A 52 0.04 -5.48 2.50
CA GLY A 52 -0.21 -6.11 1.20
C GLY A 52 0.64 -5.51 0.10
N THR A 53 0.17 -5.63 -1.14
CA THR A 53 0.83 -5.04 -2.31
C THR A 53 -0.03 -3.91 -2.86
N LEU A 54 0.59 -2.75 -3.05
CA LEU A 54 0.02 -1.58 -3.73
C LEU A 54 0.51 -1.57 -5.17
N LYS A 55 -0.39 -1.80 -6.14
CA LYS A 55 -0.06 -1.75 -7.57
C LYS A 55 -0.55 -0.45 -8.19
N MET A 56 0.39 0.36 -8.67
CA MET A 56 0.17 1.69 -9.22
C MET A 56 0.42 1.70 -10.72
N LEU A 57 -0.47 2.35 -11.47
CA LEU A 57 -0.33 2.52 -12.92
C LEU A 57 0.23 3.90 -13.26
N TYR A 58 1.19 3.94 -14.17
CA TYR A 58 1.79 5.14 -14.77
C TYR A 58 1.67 5.09 -16.29
N ARG A 59 1.43 6.25 -16.91
CA ARG A 59 1.25 6.37 -18.37
C ARG A 59 2.54 6.64 -19.14
N ASN A 60 3.66 6.80 -18.44
CA ASN A 60 4.95 7.03 -19.05
C ASN A 60 6.07 6.45 -18.18
N GLN A 61 7.20 6.18 -18.83
CA GLN A 61 8.37 5.57 -18.20
C GLN A 61 9.00 6.47 -17.13
N ALA A 62 9.13 7.77 -17.41
CA ALA A 62 9.83 8.70 -16.53
C ALA A 62 9.15 8.77 -15.15
N ASP A 63 7.82 8.87 -15.12
CA ASP A 63 7.04 8.91 -13.88
C ASP A 63 7.10 7.58 -13.13
N ALA A 64 7.06 6.45 -13.85
CA ALA A 64 7.15 5.13 -13.26
C ALA A 64 8.51 4.91 -12.56
N PHE A 65 9.61 5.26 -13.23
CA PHE A 65 10.94 5.18 -12.63
C PHE A 65 11.15 6.21 -11.51
N ALA A 66 10.57 7.41 -11.62
CA ALA A 66 10.57 8.38 -10.53
C ALA A 66 9.84 7.83 -9.30
N ALA A 67 8.69 7.17 -9.49
CA ALA A 67 7.94 6.52 -8.42
C ALA A 67 8.71 5.36 -7.80
N TYR A 68 9.35 4.52 -8.62
CA TYR A 68 10.20 3.43 -8.17
C TYR A 68 11.35 3.96 -7.29
N ASN A 69 12.08 4.96 -7.77
CA ASN A 69 13.17 5.58 -7.02
C ASN A 69 12.69 6.29 -5.74
N LEU A 70 11.51 6.91 -5.78
CA LEU A 70 10.88 7.52 -4.60
C LEU A 70 10.63 6.46 -3.52
N HIS A 71 10.05 5.31 -3.88
CA HIS A 71 9.74 4.23 -2.95
C HIS A 71 10.99 3.51 -2.41
N ALA A 72 12.12 3.55 -3.13
CA ALA A 72 13.40 3.05 -2.64
C ALA A 72 14.00 3.91 -1.51
N SER A 73 13.43 5.08 -1.22
CA SER A 73 13.90 5.96 -0.13
C SER A 73 13.55 5.37 1.24
N PRO A 74 14.47 5.38 2.22
CA PRO A 74 14.23 4.84 3.57
C PRO A 74 13.35 5.80 4.39
N THR A 75 12.06 5.85 4.09
CA THR A 75 11.10 6.74 4.75
C THR A 75 9.70 6.14 4.77
N ALA A 76 8.80 6.79 5.51
CA ALA A 76 7.37 6.53 5.42
C ALA A 76 6.77 7.37 4.28
N PHE A 77 5.70 6.85 3.69
CA PHE A 77 4.97 7.45 2.60
C PHE A 77 3.55 7.73 3.04
N THR A 78 2.99 8.84 2.56
CA THR A 78 1.59 9.20 2.76
C THR A 78 0.87 9.07 1.42
N LEU A 79 -0.05 8.12 1.33
CA LEU A 79 -0.99 8.00 0.20
C LEU A 79 -2.26 8.78 0.51
N SER A 80 -2.62 9.67 -0.42
CA SER A 80 -3.87 10.42 -0.40
C SER A 80 -4.59 10.25 -1.74
N SER A 81 -5.92 10.15 -1.70
CA SER A 81 -6.72 10.09 -2.91
C SER A 81 -8.03 10.86 -2.75
N THR A 82 -8.36 11.67 -3.75
CA THR A 82 -9.65 12.38 -3.79
C THR A 82 -10.79 11.47 -4.26
N ASP A 83 -10.47 10.54 -5.15
CA ASP A 83 -11.47 9.69 -5.81
C ASP A 83 -11.79 8.45 -4.97
N LEU A 84 -10.79 7.95 -4.23
CA LEU A 84 -10.94 6.84 -3.30
C LEU A 84 -10.35 7.22 -1.92
N PRO A 85 -11.02 8.08 -1.12
CA PRO A 85 -10.47 8.51 0.17
C PRO A 85 -10.16 7.34 1.13
N ALA A 86 -10.88 6.23 1.01
CA ALA A 86 -10.73 5.04 1.86
C ALA A 86 -9.37 4.32 1.75
N ILE A 87 -8.63 4.52 0.65
CA ILE A 87 -7.29 3.96 0.47
C ILE A 87 -6.19 4.85 1.07
N GLY A 88 -6.55 6.03 1.59
CA GLY A 88 -5.60 6.92 2.26
C GLY A 88 -4.95 6.24 3.46
N MET A 89 -3.63 6.35 3.56
CA MET A 89 -2.83 5.74 4.63
C MET A 89 -1.41 6.29 4.68
N SER A 90 -0.79 6.14 5.86
CA SER A 90 0.66 6.21 6.03
C SER A 90 1.23 4.80 5.99
N TYR A 91 2.28 4.57 5.22
CA TYR A 91 2.87 3.24 5.07
C TYR A 91 4.39 3.32 4.91
N VAL A 92 5.05 2.20 5.15
CA VAL A 92 6.45 1.98 4.79
C VAL A 92 6.54 0.89 3.73
N LEU A 93 7.63 0.90 2.96
CA LEU A 93 7.96 -0.22 2.10
C LEU A 93 8.30 -1.43 2.96
N ASP A 94 7.65 -2.55 2.68
CA ASP A 94 7.90 -3.85 3.31
C ASP A 94 7.86 -4.96 2.25
N GLY A 95 8.92 -5.75 2.16
CA GLY A 95 9.08 -6.76 1.11
C GLY A 95 9.65 -6.22 -0.19
N ALA A 96 8.91 -6.38 -1.30
CA ALA A 96 9.42 -6.14 -2.65
C ALA A 96 8.94 -4.81 -3.25
N LEU A 97 9.77 -4.28 -4.14
CA LEU A 97 9.49 -3.13 -4.99
C LEU A 97 9.82 -3.53 -6.42
N ASP A 98 8.79 -3.61 -7.25
CA ASP A 98 8.87 -4.12 -8.62
C ASP A 98 8.35 -3.08 -9.61
N ILE A 99 8.88 -3.13 -10.83
CA ILE A 99 8.40 -2.36 -11.97
C ILE A 99 8.16 -3.30 -13.14
N ASP A 100 6.99 -3.16 -13.78
CA ASP A 100 6.55 -3.95 -14.93
C ASP A 100 6.07 -3.03 -16.05
N VAL A 101 6.13 -3.49 -17.30
CA VAL A 101 5.81 -2.68 -18.47
C VAL A 101 5.04 -3.47 -19.52
N ASP A 102 3.97 -2.85 -20.01
CA ASP A 102 3.33 -3.22 -21.27
C ASP A 102 3.88 -2.28 -22.35
N ALA A 103 4.81 -2.81 -23.12
CA ALA A 103 5.51 -2.06 -24.17
C ALA A 103 4.59 -1.69 -25.36
N GLU A 104 3.49 -2.43 -25.57
CA GLU A 104 2.55 -2.15 -26.65
C GLU A 104 1.66 -0.95 -26.32
N MET A 105 1.21 -0.88 -25.06
CA MET A 105 0.36 0.22 -24.57
C MET A 105 1.16 1.40 -23.99
N GLY A 106 2.47 1.21 -23.74
CA GLY A 106 3.31 2.21 -23.06
C GLY A 106 2.90 2.41 -21.59
N LEU A 107 2.27 1.40 -20.99
CA LEU A 107 1.79 1.43 -19.61
C LEU A 107 2.82 0.80 -18.69
N TRP A 108 2.99 1.41 -17.52
CA TRP A 108 3.98 0.99 -16.54
C TRP A 108 3.31 0.75 -15.20
N TRP A 109 3.59 -0.38 -14.57
CA TRP A 109 3.12 -0.68 -13.22
C TRP A 109 4.26 -0.68 -12.23
N VAL A 110 4.07 0.01 -11.12
CA VAL A 110 4.96 -0.06 -9.96
C VAL A 110 4.22 -0.78 -8.86
N SER A 111 4.78 -1.90 -8.39
CA SER A 111 4.21 -2.70 -7.30
C SER A 111 5.06 -2.54 -6.06
N VAL A 112 4.44 -2.19 -4.94
CA VAL A 112 5.11 -1.94 -3.67
C VAL A 112 4.47 -2.79 -2.59
N GLY A 113 5.25 -3.67 -1.97
CA GLY A 113 4.85 -4.26 -0.70
C GLY A 113 4.80 -3.18 0.38
N PHE A 114 3.67 -3.08 1.09
CA PHE A 114 3.43 -2.03 2.07
C PHE A 114 3.03 -2.60 3.43
N GLN A 115 3.45 -1.89 4.47
CA GLN A 115 2.96 -2.03 5.83
C GLN A 115 2.48 -0.66 6.33
N GLU A 116 1.20 -0.56 6.70
CA GLU A 116 0.61 0.64 7.27
C GLU A 116 1.20 0.93 8.67
N VAL A 117 1.41 2.21 8.99
CA VAL A 117 2.01 2.70 10.24
C VAL A 117 1.21 3.85 10.87
#